data_AF-A0A927XSA7-F1
#
_entry.id   AF-A0A927XSA7-F1
#
_cell.length_a   1.000
_cell.length_b   1.000
_cell.length_c   1.000
_cell.angle_alpha   90.00
_cell.angle_beta   90.00
_cell.angle_gamma   90.00
#
_symmetry.space_group_name_H-M   'P 1'
#
loop_
_entity.id
_entity.type
_entity.pdbx_description
1 polymer ?
#
loop_
_entity_poly.entity_id
_entity_poly.type
_entity_poly.pdbx_seq_one_letter_code
_entity_poly.pdbx_strand_id
1 'polypeptide(L)'
;MTTLNKKKSGGLKEFFRRKIVSLKRKPQTIPLVVLAIGFLVYSLNLTHVSDTTAKIQLSGMGLSGFCTMLFSMLSFVCFLNAYPHRKKTNIPMLVLMFLMLAILIVCDTFYMGQITKAITRADHPIVVDTATAYIQKAYDMLNLHRIIIAIGAVLTLLVPVLRKLLRRIDTSLPVEEGAQMGEILLSGDN
;
A
#
# COMPACT_ATOMS: atom_id res chain seq x y z
N MET A 1 -0.84 -47.70 21.27
CA MET A 1 0.08 -47.24 20.20
C MET A 1 -0.74 -47.20 18.92
N THR A 2 -0.97 -46.11 18.20
CA THR A 2 -0.39 -44.76 18.21
C THR A 2 -1.40 -43.90 17.42
N THR A 3 -2.00 -42.88 18.02
CA THR A 3 -2.97 -42.01 17.34
C THR A 3 -2.23 -41.07 16.38
N LEU A 4 -2.50 -41.22 15.08
CA LEU A 4 -1.91 -40.42 14.01
C LEU A 4 -2.38 -38.95 14.09
N ASN A 5 -1.39 -38.08 14.23
CA ASN A 5 -1.46 -36.63 14.30
C ASN A 5 -2.09 -36.03 13.02
N LYS A 6 -3.34 -35.54 13.12
CA LYS A 6 -4.06 -34.87 12.02
C LYS A 6 -3.47 -33.48 11.78
N LYS A 7 -2.66 -33.38 10.73
CA LYS A 7 -1.87 -32.21 10.29
C LYS A 7 -2.71 -30.93 10.17
N LYS A 8 -2.52 -29.99 11.11
CA LYS A 8 -3.13 -28.65 11.25
C LYS A 8 -2.70 -27.64 10.16
N SER A 9 -2.48 -28.08 8.92
CA SER A 9 -1.89 -27.27 7.82
C SER A 9 -2.93 -26.67 6.85
N GLY A 10 -4.22 -26.99 7.00
CA GLY A 10 -5.28 -26.49 6.13
C GLY A 10 -5.66 -25.02 6.36
N GLY A 11 -5.59 -24.52 7.60
CA GLY A 11 -6.13 -23.20 7.96
C GLY A 11 -5.42 -22.01 7.30
N LEU A 12 -4.09 -22.04 7.21
CA LEU A 12 -3.29 -21.00 6.55
C LEU A 12 -3.52 -21.02 5.03
N LYS A 13 -3.49 -22.19 4.41
CA LYS A 13 -3.74 -22.35 2.96
C LYS A 13 -5.14 -21.89 2.59
N GLU A 14 -6.12 -22.17 3.44
CA GLU A 14 -7.50 -21.73 3.25
C GLU A 14 -7.67 -20.23 3.50
N PHE A 15 -6.95 -19.64 4.47
CA PHE A 15 -6.92 -18.19 4.68
C PHE A 15 -6.33 -17.45 3.46
N PHE A 16 -5.20 -17.92 2.93
CA PHE A 16 -4.62 -17.38 1.70
C PHE A 16 -5.55 -17.56 0.50
N ARG A 17 -6.21 -18.72 0.35
CA ARG A 17 -7.21 -18.93 -0.71
C ARG A 17 -8.38 -17.95 -0.58
N ARG A 18 -8.94 -17.77 0.63
CA ARG A 18 -10.03 -16.82 0.89
C ARG A 18 -9.60 -15.38 0.61
N LYS A 19 -8.37 -14.99 0.94
CA LYS A 19 -7.79 -13.69 0.60
C LYS A 19 -7.59 -13.52 -0.91
N ILE A 20 -7.10 -14.53 -1.62
CA ILE A 20 -6.96 -14.51 -3.09
C ILE A 20 -8.34 -14.41 -3.76
N VAL A 21 -9.33 -15.16 -3.30
CA VAL A 21 -10.70 -15.12 -3.81
C VAL A 21 -11.38 -13.76 -3.53
N SER A 22 -11.15 -13.16 -2.35
CA SER A 22 -11.67 -11.82 -2.06
C SER A 22 -10.98 -10.73 -2.89
N LEU A 23 -9.68 -10.88 -3.15
CA LEU A 23 -8.91 -10.00 -4.05
C LEU A 23 -9.36 -10.14 -5.52
N LYS A 24 -9.67 -11.37 -5.96
CA LYS A 24 -10.27 -11.65 -7.28
C LYS A 24 -11.65 -10.99 -7.44
N ARG A 25 -12.45 -10.94 -6.38
CA ARG A 25 -13.77 -10.27 -6.37
C ARG A 25 -13.65 -8.74 -6.43
N LYS A 26 -12.56 -8.13 -5.93
CA LYS A 26 -12.33 -6.68 -5.92
C LYS A 26 -10.85 -6.33 -6.22
N PRO A 27 -10.41 -6.30 -7.50
CA PRO A 27 -9.02 -6.02 -7.86
C PRO A 27 -8.54 -4.61 -7.45
N GLN A 28 -9.48 -3.67 -7.29
CA GLN A 28 -9.23 -2.31 -6.79
C GLN A 28 -8.73 -2.26 -5.34
N THR A 29 -8.89 -3.33 -4.55
CA THR A 29 -8.35 -3.39 -3.19
C THR A 29 -6.82 -3.43 -3.17
N ILE A 30 -6.18 -3.90 -4.26
CA ILE A 30 -4.71 -3.99 -4.37
C ILE A 30 -4.07 -2.58 -4.30
N PRO A 31 -4.35 -1.66 -5.24
CA PRO A 31 -3.79 -0.31 -5.16
C PRO A 31 -4.21 0.44 -3.89
N LEU A 32 -5.43 0.21 -3.38
CA LEU A 32 -5.88 0.79 -2.11
C LEU A 32 -4.97 0.39 -0.93
N VAL A 33 -4.62 -0.88 -0.82
CA VAL A 33 -3.73 -1.38 0.24
C VAL A 33 -2.32 -0.82 0.07
N VAL A 34 -1.81 -0.72 -1.16
CA VAL A 34 -0.49 -0.13 -1.43
C VAL A 34 -0.45 1.34 -1.02
N LEU A 35 -1.46 2.13 -1.39
CA LEU A 35 -1.57 3.54 -0.98
C LEU A 35 -1.71 3.67 0.55
N ALA A 36 -2.47 2.78 1.19
CA ALA A 36 -2.59 2.74 2.65
C ALA A 36 -1.26 2.41 3.33
N ILE A 37 -0.48 1.46 2.80
CA ILE A 37 0.86 1.15 3.30
C ILE A 37 1.79 2.36 3.11
N GLY A 38 1.76 3.01 1.94
CA GLY A 38 2.54 4.22 1.68
C GLY A 38 2.24 5.33 2.68
N PHE A 39 0.96 5.56 2.98
CA PHE A 39 0.52 6.51 3.99
C PHE A 39 0.97 6.11 5.41
N LEU A 40 0.83 4.83 5.79
CA LEU A 40 1.25 4.36 7.11
C LEU A 40 2.75 4.48 7.32
N VAL A 41 3.55 4.13 6.31
CA VAL A 41 5.01 4.28 6.37
C VAL A 41 5.37 5.76 6.56
N TYR A 42 4.70 6.67 5.87
CA TYR A 42 4.89 8.11 6.08
C TYR A 42 4.46 8.54 7.48
N SER A 43 3.27 8.16 7.91
CA SER A 43 2.72 8.53 9.21
C SER A 43 3.57 8.03 10.38
N LEU A 44 4.14 6.83 10.29
CA LEU A 44 4.99 6.26 11.35
C LEU A 44 6.37 6.94 11.43
N ASN A 45 6.84 7.53 10.32
CA ASN A 45 8.12 8.22 10.25
C ASN A 45 8.01 9.74 10.34
N LEU A 46 6.82 10.27 10.66
CA LEU A 46 6.58 11.70 10.84
C LEU A 46 7.50 12.35 11.86
N THR A 47 7.86 11.63 12.94
CA THR A 47 8.78 12.15 13.96
C THR A 47 10.14 12.49 13.36
N HIS A 48 10.69 11.62 12.51
CA HIS A 48 11.97 11.88 11.84
C HIS A 48 11.87 13.05 10.85
N VAL A 49 10.76 13.18 10.14
CA VAL A 49 10.49 14.32 9.23
C VAL A 49 10.36 15.62 10.02
N SER A 50 9.67 15.60 11.16
CA SER A 50 9.48 16.75 12.04
C SER A 50 10.79 17.22 12.66
N ASP A 51 11.60 16.30 13.21
CA ASP A 51 12.90 16.62 13.79
C ASP A 51 13.85 17.20 12.73
N THR A 52 13.82 16.64 11.51
CA THR A 52 14.55 17.16 10.35
C THR A 52 14.11 18.57 9.98
N THR A 53 12.79 18.84 9.95
CA THR A 53 12.27 20.19 9.70
C THR A 53 12.70 21.16 10.80
N ALA A 54 12.59 20.76 12.06
CA ALA A 54 12.94 21.59 13.21
C ALA A 54 14.44 21.92 13.26
N LYS A 55 15.30 21.03 12.76
CA LYS A 55 16.75 21.25 12.71
C LYS A 55 17.18 22.10 11.52
N ILE A 56 16.62 21.83 10.33
CA ILE A 56 17.03 22.48 9.09
C ILE A 56 16.39 23.88 8.94
N GLN A 57 15.11 24.01 9.33
CA GLN A 57 14.32 25.24 9.30
C GLN A 57 14.37 26.00 7.96
N LEU A 58 14.53 25.30 6.84
CA LEU A 58 14.49 25.91 5.52
C LEU A 58 13.05 26.29 5.14
N SER A 59 12.91 27.44 4.49
CA SER A 59 11.62 27.95 4.02
C SER A 59 10.89 26.90 3.18
N GLY A 60 9.62 26.67 3.49
CA GLY A 60 8.74 25.73 2.78
C GLY A 60 8.80 24.27 3.22
N MET A 61 9.75 23.83 4.06
CA MET A 61 9.79 22.42 4.51
C MET A 61 8.53 22.01 5.27
N GLY A 62 8.13 22.79 6.28
CA GLY A 62 6.90 22.51 7.04
C GLY A 62 5.65 22.50 6.18
N LEU A 63 5.54 23.43 5.21
CA LEU A 63 4.42 23.48 4.27
C LEU A 63 4.40 22.24 3.36
N SER A 64 5.55 21.84 2.81
CA SER A 64 5.63 20.64 1.98
C SER A 64 5.28 19.36 2.75
N GLY A 65 5.73 19.21 3.99
CA GLY A 65 5.35 18.08 4.84
C GLY A 65 3.86 18.06 5.20
N PHE A 66 3.27 19.23 5.44
CA PHE A 66 1.82 19.37 5.66
C PHE A 66 1.02 19.01 4.40
N CYS A 67 1.41 19.55 3.24
CA CYS A 67 0.81 19.22 1.96
C CYS A 67 0.89 17.72 1.68
N THR A 68 2.03 17.07 1.94
CA THR A 68 2.17 15.63 1.73
C THR A 68 1.18 14.82 2.58
N MET A 69 1.00 15.18 3.86
CA MET A 69 -0.02 14.51 4.70
C MET A 69 -1.44 14.72 4.19
N LEU A 70 -1.79 15.97 3.88
CA LEU A 70 -3.13 16.35 3.45
C LEU A 70 -3.49 15.66 2.13
N PHE A 71 -2.61 15.74 1.14
CA PHE A 71 -2.83 15.13 -0.16
C PHE A 71 -2.77 13.61 -0.11
N SER A 72 -2.04 13.01 0.83
CA SER A 72 -2.06 11.55 1.03
C SER A 72 -3.43 11.09 1.55
N MET A 73 -4.03 11.79 2.51
CA MET A 73 -5.38 11.47 2.98
C MET A 73 -6.43 11.73 1.89
N LEU A 74 -6.36 12.86 1.19
CA LEU A 74 -7.27 13.17 0.09
C LEU A 74 -7.16 12.14 -1.05
N SER A 75 -5.96 11.71 -1.43
CA SER A 75 -5.75 10.70 -2.46
C SER A 75 -6.45 9.38 -2.09
N PHE A 76 -6.40 9.00 -0.81
CA PHE A 76 -7.09 7.81 -0.31
C PHE A 76 -8.62 7.94 -0.42
N VAL A 77 -9.18 9.08 0.01
CA VAL A 77 -10.62 9.36 -0.11
C VAL A 77 -11.05 9.43 -1.58
N CYS A 78 -10.24 10.06 -2.44
CA CYS A 78 -10.48 10.12 -3.88
C CYS A 78 -10.47 8.72 -4.50
N PHE A 79 -9.54 7.85 -4.10
CA PHE A 79 -9.51 6.46 -4.58
C PHE A 79 -10.81 5.71 -4.22
N LEU A 80 -11.27 5.82 -2.96
CA LEU A 80 -12.51 5.18 -2.53
C LEU A 80 -13.73 5.70 -3.30
N ASN A 81 -13.77 7.01 -3.55
CA ASN A 81 -14.85 7.65 -4.31
C ASN A 81 -14.75 7.44 -5.83
N ALA A 82 -13.56 7.16 -6.38
CA ALA A 82 -13.35 6.82 -7.79
C ALA A 82 -13.93 5.45 -8.13
N TYR A 83 -13.92 4.51 -7.16
CA TYR A 83 -14.45 3.16 -7.31
C TYR A 83 -15.64 2.88 -6.35
N PRO A 84 -16.77 3.58 -6.51
CA PRO A 84 -17.93 3.43 -5.65
C PRO A 84 -18.50 2.01 -5.70
N HIS A 85 -18.94 1.50 -4.54
CA HIS A 85 -19.44 0.14 -4.44
C HIS A 85 -20.67 -0.05 -5.35
N ARG A 86 -20.57 -1.01 -6.28
CA ARG A 86 -21.65 -1.40 -7.23
C ARG A 86 -21.99 -0.37 -8.34
N LYS A 87 -21.17 0.65 -8.57
CA LYS A 87 -21.35 1.63 -9.67
C LYS A 87 -20.16 1.63 -10.64
N LYS A 88 -20.34 2.26 -11.81
CA LYS A 88 -19.25 2.50 -12.79
C LYS A 88 -18.23 3.46 -12.19
N THR A 89 -16.96 3.33 -12.59
CA THR A 89 -15.85 4.17 -12.13
C THR A 89 -16.12 5.64 -12.42
N ASN A 90 -15.96 6.48 -11.40
CA ASN A 90 -16.08 7.93 -11.54
C ASN A 90 -14.76 8.48 -12.11
N ILE A 91 -14.73 8.71 -13.42
CA ILE A 91 -13.54 9.18 -14.14
C ILE A 91 -13.03 10.52 -13.58
N PRO A 92 -13.87 11.55 -13.33
CA PRO A 92 -13.42 12.79 -12.67
C PRO A 92 -12.66 12.56 -11.36
N MET A 93 -13.18 11.69 -10.49
CA MET A 93 -12.53 11.41 -9.20
C MET A 93 -11.22 10.62 -9.36
N LEU A 94 -11.13 9.77 -10.40
CA LEU A 94 -9.90 9.07 -10.75
C LEU A 94 -8.83 10.03 -11.28
N VAL A 95 -9.19 10.99 -12.13
CA VAL A 95 -8.28 12.05 -12.60
C VAL A 95 -7.81 12.90 -11.43
N LEU A 96 -8.73 13.28 -10.53
CA LEU A 96 -8.40 14.05 -9.33
C LEU A 96 -7.40 13.28 -8.44
N MET A 97 -7.60 11.98 -8.27
CA MET A 97 -6.66 11.14 -7.52
C MET A 97 -5.25 11.19 -8.15
N PHE A 98 -5.11 11.03 -9.47
CA PHE A 98 -3.80 11.12 -10.12
C PHE A 98 -3.15 12.50 -9.97
N LEU A 99 -3.94 13.57 -10.00
CA LEU A 99 -3.46 14.92 -9.74
C LEU A 99 -2.90 15.04 -8.31
N MET A 100 -3.59 14.48 -7.31
CA MET A 100 -3.10 14.48 -5.93
C MET A 100 -1.83 13.64 -5.75
N LEU A 101 -1.72 12.49 -6.42
CA LEU A 101 -0.49 11.69 -6.43
C LEU A 101 0.68 12.42 -7.09
N ALA A 102 0.43 13.19 -8.16
CA ALA A 102 1.45 14.00 -8.80
C ALA A 102 1.96 15.12 -7.87
N ILE A 103 1.04 15.80 -7.17
CA ILE A 103 1.40 16.82 -6.17
C ILE A 103 2.24 16.21 -5.06
N LEU A 104 1.90 15.00 -4.58
CA LEU A 104 2.70 14.29 -3.57
C LEU A 104 4.15 14.09 -4.00
N ILE A 105 4.37 13.61 -5.24
CA ILE A 105 5.72 13.42 -5.78
C ILE A 105 6.48 14.75 -5.85
N VAL A 106 5.80 15.84 -6.22
CA VAL A 106 6.40 17.18 -6.24
C VAL A 106 6.77 17.64 -4.82
N CYS A 107 5.89 17.45 -3.84
CA CYS A 107 6.18 17.80 -2.45
C CYS A 107 7.36 16.99 -1.88
N ASP A 108 7.41 15.68 -2.13
CA ASP A 108 8.51 14.81 -1.68
C ASP A 108 9.84 15.22 -2.32
N THR A 109 9.85 15.47 -3.63
CA THR A 109 11.06 15.91 -4.34
C THR A 109 11.54 17.27 -3.89
N PHE A 110 10.63 18.21 -3.64
CA PHE A 110 10.96 19.51 -3.06
C PHE A 110 11.58 19.35 -1.67
N TYR A 111 10.97 18.55 -0.80
CA TYR A 111 11.46 18.31 0.56
C TYR A 111 12.86 17.68 0.54
N MET A 112 13.07 16.65 -0.29
CA MET A 112 14.39 16.02 -0.48
C MET A 112 15.42 17.04 -0.97
N GLY A 113 15.06 17.91 -1.92
CA GLY A 113 15.94 18.97 -2.40
C GLY A 113 16.34 19.97 -1.31
N GLN A 114 15.43 20.28 -0.38
CA GLN A 114 15.74 21.13 0.78
C GLN A 114 16.69 20.42 1.77
N ILE A 115 16.51 19.11 2.00
CA ILE A 115 17.48 18.31 2.78
C ILE A 115 18.87 18.36 2.13
N THR A 116 18.96 18.09 0.83
CA THR A 116 20.25 18.08 0.12
C THR A 116 20.92 19.45 0.20
N LYS A 117 20.18 20.54 -0.05
CA LYS A 117 20.70 21.91 0.09
C LYS A 117 21.20 22.24 1.50
N ALA A 118 20.58 21.67 2.53
CA ALA A 118 20.98 21.88 3.91
C ALA A 118 22.29 21.14 4.26
N ILE A 119 22.48 19.94 3.70
CA ILE A 119 23.67 19.12 3.94
C ILE A 119 24.86 19.63 3.13
N THR A 120 24.64 20.17 1.92
CA THR A 120 25.71 20.62 1.01
C THR A 120 26.01 22.13 1.06
N ARG A 121 25.41 22.88 1.99
CA ARG A 121 25.62 24.33 2.12
C ARG A 121 27.09 24.62 2.48
N ALA A 122 27.71 25.56 1.75
CA ALA A 122 29.13 25.91 1.90
C ALA A 122 29.46 26.58 3.24
N ASP A 123 28.56 27.41 3.77
CA ASP A 123 28.85 28.24 4.95
C ASP A 123 28.77 27.45 6.27
N HIS A 124 27.79 26.56 6.41
CA HIS A 124 27.59 25.69 7.58
C HIS A 124 26.84 24.41 7.18
N PRO A 125 27.54 23.38 6.65
CA PRO A 125 26.91 22.12 6.31
C PRO A 125 26.43 21.42 7.58
N ILE A 126 25.20 20.90 7.57
CA ILE A 126 24.74 20.02 8.64
C ILE A 126 25.44 18.68 8.45
N VAL A 127 26.47 18.42 9.26
CA VAL A 127 27.17 17.14 9.28
C VAL A 127 26.23 16.09 9.84
N VAL A 128 25.95 15.05 9.05
CA VAL A 128 25.13 13.91 9.47
C VAL A 128 25.97 13.02 10.38
N ASP A 129 25.93 13.29 11.68
CA ASP A 129 26.49 12.43 12.73
C ASP A 129 25.39 11.56 13.36
N THR A 130 25.76 10.66 14.27
CA THR A 130 24.89 9.77 15.05
C THR A 130 23.71 10.51 15.72
N ALA A 131 23.93 11.73 16.22
CA ALA A 131 22.88 12.57 16.80
C ALA A 131 21.86 13.11 15.77
N THR A 132 22.23 13.16 14.48
CA THR A 132 21.41 13.67 13.36
C THR A 132 21.02 12.60 12.35
N ALA A 133 21.16 11.31 12.70
CA ALA A 133 20.82 10.19 11.83
C ALA A 133 19.36 10.20 11.35
N TYR A 134 18.47 10.91 12.04
CA TYR A 134 17.08 11.11 11.62
C TYR A 134 16.96 11.85 10.27
N ILE A 135 17.94 12.69 9.88
CA ILE A 135 17.93 13.40 8.60
C ILE A 135 18.07 12.41 7.43
N GLN A 136 19.00 11.47 7.54
CA GLN A 136 19.18 10.42 6.53
C GLN A 136 17.97 9.49 6.50
N LYS A 137 17.44 9.09 7.67
CA LYS A 137 16.22 8.27 7.74
C LYS A 137 15.02 8.97 7.09
N ALA A 138 14.85 10.27 7.30
CA ALA A 138 13.79 11.05 6.67
C ALA A 138 13.97 11.07 5.14
N TYR A 139 15.20 11.25 4.64
CA TYR A 139 15.49 11.22 3.21
C TYR A 139 15.17 9.86 2.57
N ASP A 140 15.64 8.77 3.18
CA ASP A 140 15.42 7.41 2.68
C ASP A 140 13.92 7.05 2.71
N MET A 141 13.23 7.47 3.77
CA MET A 141 11.80 7.27 3.92
C MET A 141 11.00 8.05 2.88
N LEU A 142 11.31 9.32 2.61
CA LEU A 142 10.70 10.11 1.53
C LEU A 142 10.90 9.45 0.16
N ASN A 143 12.11 8.96 -0.10
CA ASN A 143 12.39 8.24 -1.34
C ASN A 143 11.54 6.96 -1.47
N LEU A 144 11.42 6.19 -0.38
CA LEU A 144 10.60 4.98 -0.33
C LEU A 144 9.10 5.31 -0.48
N HIS A 145 8.61 6.38 0.14
CA HIS A 145 7.22 6.83 -0.02
C HIS A 145 6.91 7.20 -1.48
N ARG A 146 7.81 7.95 -2.14
CA ARG A 146 7.71 8.26 -3.57
C ARG A 146 7.62 6.99 -4.45
N ILE A 147 8.44 5.97 -4.15
CA ILE A 147 8.41 4.69 -4.88
C ILE A 147 7.06 3.97 -4.66
N ILE A 148 6.56 3.93 -3.43
CA ILE A 148 5.26 3.31 -3.12
C ILE A 148 4.12 4.03 -3.85
N ILE A 149 4.13 5.37 -3.86
CA ILE A 149 3.14 6.17 -4.59
C ILE A 149 3.19 5.85 -6.08
N ALA A 150 4.38 5.81 -6.68
CA ALA A 150 4.55 5.48 -8.10
C ALA A 150 4.01 4.08 -8.42
N ILE A 151 4.31 3.08 -7.58
CA ILE A 151 3.76 1.72 -7.72
C ILE A 151 2.23 1.74 -7.57
N GLY A 152 1.69 2.47 -6.59
CA GLY A 152 0.25 2.62 -6.38
C GLY A 152 -0.46 3.24 -7.57
N ALA A 153 0.14 4.26 -8.20
CA ALA A 153 -0.36 4.90 -9.41
C ALA A 153 -0.40 3.91 -10.59
N VAL A 154 0.70 3.19 -10.83
CA VAL A 154 0.80 2.16 -11.88
C VAL A 154 -0.21 1.04 -11.65
N LEU A 155 -0.33 0.54 -10.41
CA LEU A 155 -1.32 -0.47 -10.05
C LEU A 155 -2.75 0.01 -10.28
N THR A 156 -3.03 1.29 -10.03
CA THR A 156 -4.34 1.89 -10.29
C THR A 156 -4.65 1.93 -11.78
N LEU A 157 -3.67 2.30 -12.63
CA LEU A 157 -3.80 2.21 -14.09
C LEU A 157 -3.96 0.77 -14.59
N LEU A 158 -3.32 -0.19 -13.92
CA LEU A 158 -3.39 -1.61 -14.25
C LEU A 158 -4.63 -2.32 -13.70
N VAL A 159 -5.47 -1.68 -12.88
CA VAL A 159 -6.74 -2.27 -12.39
C VAL A 159 -7.58 -2.96 -13.48
N PRO A 160 -7.84 -2.38 -14.67
CA PRO A 160 -8.57 -3.05 -15.75
C PRO A 160 -7.85 -4.32 -16.25
N VAL A 161 -6.52 -4.32 -16.29
CA VAL A 161 -5.70 -5.47 -16.72
C VAL A 161 -5.68 -6.56 -15.65
N LEU A 162 -5.45 -6.18 -14.38
CA LEU A 162 -5.51 -7.06 -13.22
C LEU A 162 -6.86 -7.75 -13.12
N ARG A 163 -7.96 -7.04 -13.43
CA ARG A 163 -9.30 -7.63 -13.48
C ARG A 163 -9.42 -8.74 -14.52
N LYS A 164 -8.80 -8.59 -15.68
CA LYS A 164 -8.79 -9.63 -16.73
C LYS A 164 -7.91 -10.81 -16.32
N LEU A 165 -6.73 -10.56 -15.76
CA LEU A 165 -5.79 -11.60 -15.31
C LEU A 165 -6.33 -12.42 -14.12
N LEU A 166 -6.87 -11.76 -13.08
CA LEU A 166 -7.42 -12.43 -11.91
C LEU A 166 -8.66 -13.29 -12.23
N ARG A 167 -9.41 -12.94 -13.28
CA ARG A 167 -10.53 -13.78 -13.76
C ARG A 167 -10.06 -15.11 -14.34
N ARG A 168 -8.84 -15.18 -14.91
CA ARG A 168 -8.28 -16.40 -15.51
C ARG A 168 -7.74 -17.43 -14.50
N ILE A 169 -7.49 -17.04 -13.26
CA ILE A 169 -7.01 -17.97 -12.23
C ILE A 169 -8.18 -18.85 -11.79
N ASP A 170 -8.12 -20.15 -12.08
CA ASP A 170 -9.08 -21.12 -11.56
C ASP A 170 -8.83 -21.37 -10.07
N THR A 171 -9.74 -20.92 -9.23
CA THR A 171 -9.71 -21.16 -7.78
C THR A 171 -10.86 -22.07 -7.36
N SER A 172 -11.43 -22.80 -8.31
CA SER A 172 -12.41 -23.85 -8.07
C SER A 172 -11.75 -24.94 -7.23
N LEU A 173 -12.45 -25.38 -6.19
CA LEU A 173 -12.11 -26.61 -5.50
C LEU A 173 -12.41 -27.76 -6.48
N PRO A 174 -11.52 -28.74 -6.68
CA PRO A 174 -12.02 -30.07 -6.98
C PRO A 174 -12.88 -30.45 -5.78
N VAL A 175 -14.19 -30.47 -5.99
CA VAL A 175 -15.16 -30.84 -4.99
C VAL A 175 -15.01 -32.35 -4.78
N GLU A 176 -14.22 -32.77 -3.78
CA GLU A 176 -14.22 -34.15 -3.26
C GLU A 176 -15.53 -34.46 -2.47
N GLU A 177 -16.65 -33.77 -2.74
CA GLU A 177 -17.95 -34.10 -2.14
C GLU A 177 -18.56 -35.41 -2.69
N GLY A 178 -17.95 -35.99 -3.74
CA GLY A 178 -18.34 -37.31 -4.24
C GLY A 178 -17.84 -38.49 -3.40
N ALA A 179 -16.80 -38.32 -2.57
CA ALA A 179 -16.25 -39.41 -1.76
C ALA A 179 -16.99 -39.57 -0.41
N GLN A 180 -17.46 -38.46 0.18
CA GLN A 180 -18.16 -38.49 1.48
C GLN A 180 -19.64 -38.89 1.39
N MET A 181 -20.30 -38.71 0.24
CA MET A 181 -21.67 -39.21 0.03
C MET A 181 -21.72 -40.73 -0.19
N GLY A 182 -20.63 -41.35 -0.66
CA GLY A 182 -20.56 -42.80 -0.86
C GLY A 182 -20.38 -43.61 0.44
N GLU A 183 -19.61 -43.09 1.40
CA GLU A 183 -19.39 -43.76 2.69
C GLU A 183 -20.64 -43.74 3.58
N ILE A 184 -21.48 -42.71 3.50
CA ILE A 184 -22.71 -42.61 4.30
C ILE A 184 -23.77 -43.59 3.80
N LEU A 185 -23.83 -43.87 2.49
CA LEU A 185 -24.75 -44.86 1.91
C LEU A 185 -24.32 -46.31 2.20
N LEU A 186 -23.02 -46.60 2.28
CA LEU A 186 -22.49 -47.95 2.59
C LEU A 186 -22.55 -48.31 4.09
N SER A 187 -22.75 -47.33 4.96
CA SER A 187 -22.80 -47.54 6.42
C SER A 187 -24.23 -47.69 6.98
N GLY A 188 -25.24 -47.45 6.15
CA GLY A 188 -26.66 -47.52 6.54
C GLY A 188 -27.35 -48.85 6.19
N ASP A 189 -26.62 -49.79 5.58
CA ASP A 189 -27.15 -51.05 5.05
C ASP A 189 -26.53 -52.29 5.74
N ASN A 190 -26.14 -52.17 7.01
CA ASN A 190 -25.80 -53.30 7.89
C ASN A 190 -26.61 -53.25 9.18
#